data_AF-A0A0C2D0A3-F1
#
_entry.id   AF-A0A0C2D0A3-F1
#
_cell.length_a   1.000
_cell.length_b   1.000
_cell.length_c   1.000
_cell.angle_alpha   90.00
_cell.angle_beta   90.00
_cell.angle_gamma   90.00
#
_symmetry.space_group_name_H-M   'P 1'
#
loop_
_entity.id
_entity.type
_entity.pdbx_description
1 polymer ?
#
loop_
_entity_poly.entity_id
_entity_poly.type
_entity_poly.pdbx_seq_one_letter_code
_entity_poly.pdbx_strand_id
1 'polypeptide(L)'
;MLQMYEFTYSKYLEEVVKILESDPKFSEKLRGMPEADIKTVQDMEAIDKQRQKEFKEYEMRKKAEEDHKLAQMDEEERKKAIHEAEEAKKRHNEHEKLKHPGSRDQLEEVWEETDHVSCHLQMDKDSFDPRTFFALHDLNGDGYWNADELEALFQKELEKVYNETDPDDDPRERMEEMYRMREHVTKQMDKNNDRLISLEEFLQDTEAQTPDKDPGWKDLGDQQVYTDEELQEFEREYAKQQGN
;
A
#
# COMPACT_ATOMS: atom_id res chain seq x y z
N MET A 1 10.33 5.03 21.62
CA MET A 1 9.51 4.21 20.69
C MET A 1 8.74 5.09 19.72
N LEU A 2 7.93 6.07 20.17
CA LEU A 2 7.40 7.15 19.31
C LEU A 2 8.49 7.75 18.38
N GLN A 3 9.68 8.03 18.91
CA GLN A 3 10.81 8.53 18.10
C GLN A 3 11.41 7.55 17.08
N MET A 4 11.21 6.23 17.18
CA MET A 4 11.66 5.29 16.15
C MET A 4 10.57 5.06 15.09
N TYR A 5 9.31 4.97 15.50
CA TYR A 5 8.18 4.82 14.60
C TYR A 5 7.90 6.09 13.79
N GLU A 6 7.94 7.27 14.43
CA GLU A 6 7.97 8.55 13.69
C GLU A 6 9.19 8.62 12.76
N PHE A 7 10.35 8.07 13.17
CA PHE A 7 11.57 8.13 12.36
C PHE A 7 11.54 7.20 11.14
N THR A 8 10.98 5.99 11.26
CA THR A 8 10.83 5.09 10.11
C THR A 8 9.77 5.61 9.15
N TYR A 9 8.64 6.09 9.67
CA TYR A 9 7.60 6.69 8.85
C TYR A 9 8.04 8.02 8.24
N SER A 10 8.77 8.87 8.97
CA SER A 10 9.33 10.12 8.43
C SER A 10 10.38 9.87 7.37
N LYS A 11 11.25 8.87 7.57
CA LYS A 11 12.27 8.49 6.58
C LYS A 11 11.64 7.91 5.32
N TYR A 12 10.61 7.08 5.49
CA TYR A 12 9.79 6.57 4.39
C TYR A 12 9.10 7.71 3.64
N LEU A 13 8.43 8.62 4.35
CA LEU A 13 7.82 9.82 3.76
C LEU A 13 8.86 10.69 3.05
N GLU A 14 10.08 10.85 3.59
CA GLU A 14 11.15 11.58 2.91
C GLU A 14 11.59 10.90 1.61
N GLU A 15 11.72 9.58 1.58
CA GLU A 15 12.08 8.83 0.37
C GLU A 15 10.96 8.85 -0.66
N VAL A 16 9.71 8.69 -0.23
CA VAL A 16 8.52 8.84 -1.06
C VAL A 16 8.44 10.25 -1.62
N VAL A 17 8.61 11.29 -0.80
CA VAL A 17 8.64 12.68 -1.25
C VAL A 17 9.78 12.88 -2.24
N LYS A 18 10.97 12.32 -2.04
CA LYS A 18 12.07 12.39 -3.03
C LYS A 18 11.69 11.71 -4.36
N ILE A 19 11.07 10.53 -4.31
CA ILE A 19 10.61 9.80 -5.50
C ILE A 19 9.52 10.60 -6.23
N LEU A 20 8.59 11.20 -5.48
CA LEU A 20 7.49 11.98 -6.04
C LEU A 20 7.96 13.36 -6.54
N GLU A 21 8.90 14.03 -5.85
CA GLU A 21 9.55 15.27 -6.30
C GLU A 21 10.42 15.06 -7.54
N SER A 22 10.96 13.84 -7.73
CA SER A 22 11.69 13.48 -8.94
C SER A 22 10.78 13.39 -10.16
N ASP A 23 9.45 13.32 -9.99
CA ASP A 23 8.48 13.46 -11.06
C ASP A 23 8.21 14.96 -11.34
N PRO A 24 8.60 15.48 -12.52
CA PRO A 24 8.44 16.89 -12.84
C PRO A 24 6.97 17.35 -12.84
N LYS A 25 6.03 16.48 -13.21
CA LYS A 25 4.60 16.80 -13.23
C LYS A 25 4.03 16.92 -11.82
N PHE A 26 4.49 16.06 -10.91
CA PHE A 26 4.06 16.08 -9.51
C PHE A 26 4.67 17.25 -8.73
N SER A 27 5.96 17.54 -8.91
CA SER A 27 6.64 18.68 -8.29
C SER A 27 6.00 20.03 -8.65
N GLU A 28 5.58 20.19 -9.90
CA GLU A 28 4.89 21.40 -10.37
C GLU A 28 3.49 21.53 -9.74
N LYS A 29 2.77 20.40 -9.59
CA LYS A 29 1.46 20.34 -8.95
C LYS A 29 1.52 20.67 -7.45
N LEU A 30 2.54 20.21 -6.74
CA LEU A 30 2.74 20.52 -5.32
C LEU A 30 3.05 21.99 -5.07
N ARG A 31 3.88 22.63 -5.91
CA ARG A 31 4.23 24.05 -5.75
C ARG A 31 3.05 25.01 -5.94
N GLY A 32 1.97 24.56 -6.59
CA GLY A 32 0.79 25.36 -6.86
C GLY A 32 -0.32 25.27 -5.80
N MET A 33 -0.18 24.40 -4.79
CA MET A 33 -1.26 24.10 -3.84
C MET A 33 -1.15 24.97 -2.57
N PRO A 34 -2.11 25.87 -2.26
CA PRO A 34 -2.08 26.65 -1.02
C PRO A 34 -2.43 25.78 0.21
N GLU A 35 -1.68 25.96 1.30
CA GLU A 35 -1.83 25.26 2.60
C GLU A 35 -3.23 25.35 3.26
N ALA A 36 -4.08 26.29 2.82
CA ALA A 36 -5.38 26.57 3.42
C ALA A 36 -6.55 25.77 2.81
N ASP A 37 -6.29 24.93 1.82
CA ASP A 37 -7.31 24.05 1.24
C ASP A 37 -7.55 22.87 2.20
N ILE A 38 -8.54 23.01 3.08
CA ILE A 38 -9.14 21.88 3.80
C ILE A 38 -9.63 20.92 2.71
N LYS A 39 -8.84 19.86 2.44
CA LYS A 39 -9.18 18.84 1.45
C LYS A 39 -10.53 18.25 1.83
N THR A 40 -11.54 18.49 1.01
CA THR A 40 -12.84 17.88 1.20
C THR A 40 -12.75 16.39 0.86
N VAL A 41 -13.71 15.58 1.31
CA VAL A 41 -13.80 14.16 0.92
C VAL A 41 -13.79 13.99 -0.60
N GLN A 42 -14.43 14.91 -1.33
CA GLN A 42 -14.44 14.90 -2.80
C GLN A 42 -13.04 15.14 -3.41
N ASP A 43 -12.26 16.04 -2.82
CA ASP A 43 -10.88 16.29 -3.25
C ASP A 43 -10.01 15.06 -2.99
N MET A 44 -10.24 14.37 -1.88
CA MET A 44 -9.51 13.15 -1.55
C MET A 44 -9.83 11.98 -2.48
N GLU A 45 -11.11 11.77 -2.84
CA GLU A 45 -11.46 10.76 -3.85
C GLU A 45 -10.82 11.08 -5.22
N ALA A 46 -10.74 12.37 -5.58
CA ALA A 46 -10.08 12.80 -6.79
C ALA A 46 -8.57 12.52 -6.74
N ILE A 47 -7.95 12.72 -5.58
CA ILE A 47 -6.54 12.36 -5.33
C ILE A 47 -6.34 10.84 -5.44
N ASP A 48 -7.19 10.01 -4.83
CA ASP A 48 -7.10 8.55 -4.92
C ASP A 48 -7.22 8.07 -6.37
N LYS A 49 -8.21 8.58 -7.12
CA LYS A 49 -8.39 8.25 -8.54
C LYS A 49 -7.20 8.66 -9.40
N GLN A 50 -6.61 9.82 -9.10
CA GLN A 50 -5.44 10.29 -9.81
C GLN A 50 -4.22 9.43 -9.50
N ARG A 51 -4.00 9.08 -8.23
CA ARG A 51 -2.94 8.17 -7.80
C ARG A 51 -3.04 6.81 -8.52
N GLN A 52 -4.22 6.20 -8.53
CA GLN A 52 -4.45 4.91 -9.21
C GLN A 52 -4.10 4.96 -10.71
N LYS A 53 -4.40 6.10 -11.37
CA LYS A 53 -4.01 6.31 -12.78
C LYS A 53 -2.50 6.44 -12.95
N GLU A 54 -1.86 7.23 -12.09
CA GLU A 54 -0.41 7.44 -12.10
C GLU A 54 0.33 6.12 -11.84
N PHE A 55 -0.17 5.30 -10.92
CA PHE A 55 0.38 3.97 -10.66
C PHE A 55 0.19 3.01 -11.85
N LYS A 56 -1.00 3.02 -12.49
CA LYS A 56 -1.22 2.24 -13.71
C LYS A 56 -0.27 2.65 -14.84
N GLU A 57 -0.11 3.96 -15.08
CA GLU A 57 0.83 4.49 -16.07
C GLU A 57 2.28 4.11 -15.74
N TYR A 58 2.65 4.13 -14.45
CA TYR A 58 3.96 3.69 -13.97
C TYR A 58 4.24 2.23 -14.33
N GLU A 59 3.30 1.33 -14.02
CA GLU A 59 3.41 -0.10 -14.29
C GLU A 59 3.47 -0.40 -15.80
N MET A 60 2.62 0.26 -16.61
CA MET A 60 2.68 0.14 -18.07
C MET A 60 4.01 0.63 -18.63
N ARG A 61 4.57 1.72 -18.09
CA ARG A 61 5.88 2.23 -18.51
C ARG A 61 7.01 1.27 -18.18
N LYS A 62 7.05 0.75 -16.95
CA LYS A 62 8.01 -0.26 -16.50
C LYS A 62 8.01 -1.46 -17.44
N LYS A 63 6.81 -1.94 -17.81
CA LYS A 63 6.66 -3.05 -18.75
C LYS A 63 7.11 -2.70 -20.17
N ALA A 64 6.68 -1.55 -20.71
CA ALA A 64 7.08 -1.13 -22.06
C ALA A 64 8.59 -0.91 -22.19
N GLU A 65 9.25 -0.40 -21.14
CA GLU A 65 10.71 -0.26 -21.07
C GLU A 65 11.40 -1.63 -21.08
N GLU A 66 10.91 -2.59 -20.29
CA GLU A 66 11.39 -3.96 -20.28
C GLU A 66 11.27 -4.60 -21.67
N ASP A 67 10.09 -4.54 -22.29
CA ASP A 67 9.81 -5.15 -23.59
C ASP A 67 10.64 -4.51 -24.71
N HIS A 68 10.84 -3.20 -24.66
CA HIS A 68 11.73 -2.49 -25.57
C HIS A 68 13.19 -2.93 -25.40
N LYS A 69 13.66 -3.06 -24.16
CA LYS A 69 15.02 -3.52 -23.84
C LYS A 69 15.22 -4.96 -24.33
N LEU A 70 14.28 -5.85 -24.06
CA LEU A 70 14.30 -7.22 -24.55
C LEU A 70 14.34 -7.23 -26.07
N ALA A 71 13.54 -6.41 -26.77
CA ALA A 71 13.52 -6.32 -28.23
C ALA A 71 14.90 -6.00 -28.85
N GLN A 72 15.76 -5.24 -28.16
CA GLN A 72 17.09 -4.86 -28.62
C GLN A 72 18.19 -5.90 -28.33
N MET A 73 17.94 -6.85 -27.43
CA MET A 73 18.89 -7.91 -27.06
C MET A 73 18.98 -9.01 -28.11
N ASP A 74 20.14 -9.69 -28.16
CA ASP A 74 20.26 -10.93 -28.92
C ASP A 74 19.47 -12.08 -28.27
N GLU A 75 19.36 -13.21 -28.98
CA GLU A 75 18.52 -14.33 -28.54
C GLU A 75 18.97 -14.96 -27.21
N GLU A 76 20.27 -15.04 -26.97
CA GLU A 76 20.81 -15.67 -25.75
C GLU A 76 20.69 -14.71 -24.56
N GLU A 77 20.99 -13.44 -24.77
CA GLU A 77 20.79 -12.37 -23.78
C GLU A 77 19.31 -12.24 -23.40
N ARG A 78 18.40 -12.27 -24.38
CA ARG A 78 16.96 -12.21 -24.17
C ARG A 78 16.46 -13.37 -23.31
N LYS A 79 16.86 -14.61 -23.63
CA LYS A 79 16.46 -15.79 -22.83
C LYS A 79 16.94 -15.67 -21.39
N LYS A 80 18.18 -15.23 -21.19
CA LYS A 80 18.72 -15.02 -19.85
C LYS A 80 17.95 -13.96 -19.08
N ALA A 81 17.67 -12.82 -19.71
CA ALA A 81 16.93 -11.72 -19.09
C ALA A 81 15.50 -12.12 -18.72
N ILE A 82 14.79 -12.84 -19.61
CA ILE A 82 13.45 -13.37 -19.32
C ILE A 82 13.50 -14.33 -18.14
N HIS A 83 14.46 -15.27 -18.13
CA HIS A 83 14.57 -16.22 -17.03
C HIS A 83 14.87 -15.52 -15.69
N GLU A 84 15.75 -14.53 -15.68
CA GLU A 84 16.09 -13.75 -14.49
C GLU A 84 14.88 -12.95 -13.97
N ALA A 85 14.11 -12.32 -14.87
CA ALA A 85 12.88 -11.60 -14.52
C ALA A 85 11.78 -12.54 -13.97
N GLU A 86 11.60 -13.72 -14.58
CA GLU A 86 10.66 -14.72 -14.08
C GLU A 86 11.05 -15.22 -12.69
N GLU A 87 12.34 -15.44 -12.43
CA GLU A 87 12.82 -15.87 -11.11
C GLU A 87 12.73 -14.74 -10.09
N ALA A 88 13.00 -13.48 -10.46
CA ALA A 88 12.79 -12.32 -9.59
C ALA A 88 11.32 -12.20 -9.19
N LYS A 89 10.40 -12.29 -10.17
CA LYS A 89 8.96 -12.30 -9.90
C LYS A 89 8.52 -13.44 -8.99
N LYS A 90 9.08 -14.64 -9.17
CA LYS A 90 8.78 -15.77 -8.28
C LYS A 90 9.25 -15.52 -6.85
N ARG A 91 10.45 -14.98 -6.67
CA ARG A 91 10.99 -14.64 -5.33
C ARG A 91 10.13 -13.58 -4.66
N HIS A 92 9.76 -12.53 -5.39
CA HIS A 92 8.89 -11.48 -4.88
C HIS A 92 7.52 -12.02 -4.43
N ASN A 93 6.92 -12.92 -5.23
CA ASN A 93 5.63 -13.54 -4.91
C ASN A 93 5.74 -14.69 -3.87
N GLU A 94 6.95 -15.06 -3.43
CA GLU A 94 7.15 -16.11 -2.41
C GLU A 94 7.15 -15.48 -1.01
N HIS A 95 5.96 -15.15 -0.52
CA HIS A 95 5.76 -14.58 0.81
C HIS A 95 4.70 -15.33 1.62
N GLU A 96 4.63 -15.02 2.91
CA GLU A 96 3.52 -15.45 3.74
C GLU A 96 2.20 -14.85 3.21
N LYS A 97 1.11 -15.62 3.27
CA LYS A 97 -0.19 -15.15 2.82
C LYS A 97 -0.62 -13.95 3.64
N LEU A 98 -0.96 -12.87 2.95
CA LEU A 98 -1.47 -11.68 3.59
C LEU A 98 -2.87 -11.89 4.13
N LYS A 99 -3.10 -11.35 5.32
CA LYS A 99 -4.41 -11.25 5.95
C LYS A 99 -5.22 -10.12 5.32
N HIS A 100 -6.53 -10.29 5.30
CA HIS A 100 -7.44 -9.28 4.79
C HIS A 100 -7.40 -8.02 5.67
N PRO A 101 -7.17 -6.83 5.11
CA PRO A 101 -7.08 -5.60 5.87
C PRO A 101 -8.36 -5.32 6.66
N GLY A 102 -8.23 -5.08 7.96
CA GLY A 102 -9.34 -4.87 8.89
C GLY A 102 -10.04 -6.15 9.34
N SER A 103 -9.57 -7.34 8.94
CA SER A 103 -10.12 -8.62 9.41
C SER A 103 -9.82 -8.84 10.89
N ARG A 104 -10.70 -9.58 11.58
CA ARG A 104 -10.45 -10.01 12.97
C ARG A 104 -9.08 -10.64 13.13
N ASP A 105 -8.69 -11.52 12.20
CA ASP A 105 -7.44 -12.27 12.26
C ASP A 105 -6.21 -11.36 12.12
N GLN A 106 -6.28 -10.31 11.29
CA GLN A 106 -5.22 -9.31 11.18
C GLN A 106 -5.08 -8.52 12.48
N LEU A 107 -6.21 -8.07 13.05
CA LEU A 107 -6.23 -7.29 14.28
C LEU A 107 -5.74 -8.10 15.48
N GLU A 108 -6.03 -9.41 15.56
CA GLU A 108 -5.48 -10.29 16.61
C GLU A 108 -3.96 -10.42 16.52
N GLU A 109 -3.40 -10.50 15.32
CA GLU A 109 -1.94 -10.57 15.16
C GLU A 109 -1.27 -9.27 15.59
N VAL A 110 -1.81 -8.13 15.14
CA VAL A 110 -1.32 -6.81 15.59
C VAL A 110 -1.45 -6.68 17.12
N TRP A 111 -2.51 -7.22 17.72
CA TRP A 111 -2.71 -7.22 19.17
C TRP A 111 -1.63 -8.02 19.91
N GLU A 112 -1.32 -9.23 19.45
CA GLU A 112 -0.24 -10.04 20.03
C GLU A 112 1.12 -9.36 19.90
N GLU A 113 1.39 -8.74 18.76
CA GLU A 113 2.69 -8.14 18.47
C GLU A 113 2.92 -6.79 19.16
N THR A 114 1.90 -5.94 19.22
CA THR A 114 1.99 -4.60 19.84
C THR A 114 2.26 -4.70 21.35
N ASP A 115 1.80 -5.76 22.00
CA ASP A 115 1.99 -5.98 23.43
C ASP A 115 3.35 -6.57 23.81
N HIS A 116 4.12 -7.11 22.85
CA HIS A 116 5.51 -7.52 23.12
C HIS A 116 6.42 -6.34 23.52
N VAL A 117 6.03 -5.10 23.19
CA VAL A 117 6.91 -3.93 23.31
C VAL A 117 6.42 -2.89 24.34
N SER A 118 5.12 -2.83 24.65
CA SER A 118 4.54 -1.74 25.45
C SER A 118 4.33 -2.10 26.93
N CYS A 119 4.08 -3.36 27.28
CA CYS A 119 3.94 -3.80 28.67
C CYS A 119 4.50 -5.22 28.82
N HIS A 120 5.19 -5.52 29.92
CA HIS A 120 5.72 -6.85 30.22
C HIS A 120 4.62 -7.89 30.57
N LEU A 121 3.46 -7.79 29.94
CA LEU A 121 2.33 -8.72 30.04
C LEU A 121 2.14 -9.28 28.63
N GLN A 122 1.93 -10.59 28.50
CA GLN A 122 1.52 -11.19 27.23
C GLN A 122 -0.01 -11.17 27.23
N MET A 123 -0.63 -10.39 26.35
CA MET A 123 -2.04 -10.55 26.03
C MET A 123 -2.19 -11.74 25.07
N ASP A 124 -2.87 -12.81 25.52
CA ASP A 124 -3.21 -13.96 24.68
C ASP A 124 -4.30 -13.58 23.65
N LYS A 125 -4.37 -14.24 22.47
CA LYS A 125 -5.47 -14.03 21.49
C LYS A 125 -6.86 -14.07 22.11
N ASP A 126 -7.04 -14.98 23.08
CA ASP A 126 -8.30 -15.19 23.79
C ASP A 126 -8.74 -13.98 24.63
N SER A 127 -7.86 -13.00 24.83
CA SER A 127 -8.10 -11.76 25.58
C SER A 127 -8.39 -10.54 24.72
N PHE A 128 -8.43 -10.71 23.39
CA PHE A 128 -8.69 -9.58 22.50
C PHE A 128 -10.00 -8.89 22.86
N ASP A 129 -9.92 -7.58 23.08
CA ASP A 129 -11.06 -6.71 23.30
C ASP A 129 -11.05 -5.61 22.23
N PRO A 130 -12.05 -5.55 21.34
CA PRO A 130 -12.07 -4.61 20.22
C PRO A 130 -12.03 -3.15 20.68
N ARG A 131 -12.62 -2.84 21.84
CA ARG A 131 -12.62 -1.47 22.38
C ARG A 131 -11.22 -1.06 22.86
N THR A 132 -10.52 -1.96 23.53
CA THR A 132 -9.15 -1.75 23.98
C THR A 132 -8.20 -1.69 22.79
N PHE A 133 -8.39 -2.56 21.79
CA PHE A 133 -7.64 -2.51 20.54
C PHE A 133 -7.80 -1.16 19.85
N PHE A 134 -9.03 -0.68 19.73
CA PHE A 134 -9.34 0.62 19.14
C PHE A 134 -8.60 1.75 19.85
N ALA A 135 -8.74 1.83 21.18
CA ALA A 135 -8.13 2.87 22.00
C ALA A 135 -6.59 2.82 22.02
N LEU A 136 -5.99 1.65 21.79
CA LEU A 136 -4.53 1.51 21.71
C LEU A 136 -3.94 2.08 20.42
N HIS A 137 -4.71 2.09 19.34
CA HIS A 137 -4.27 2.54 18.01
C HIS A 137 -4.82 3.92 17.62
N ASP A 138 -5.72 4.47 18.42
CA ASP A 138 -6.04 5.90 18.44
C ASP A 138 -4.86 6.66 19.08
N LEU A 139 -3.85 6.98 18.28
CA LEU A 139 -2.56 7.48 18.73
C LEU A 139 -2.65 8.91 19.25
N ASN A 140 -3.55 9.71 18.67
CA ASN A 140 -3.78 11.09 19.08
C ASN A 140 -4.88 11.23 20.15
N GLY A 141 -5.66 10.17 20.41
CA GLY A 141 -6.69 10.11 21.42
C GLY A 141 -7.96 10.90 21.08
N ASP A 142 -8.22 11.14 19.79
CA ASP A 142 -9.37 11.93 19.33
C ASP A 142 -10.65 11.10 19.18
N GLY A 143 -10.57 9.78 19.37
CA GLY A 143 -11.68 8.84 19.32
C GLY A 143 -11.98 8.30 17.91
N TYR A 144 -11.13 8.59 16.93
CA TYR A 144 -11.24 8.15 15.55
C TYR A 144 -9.94 7.51 15.09
N TRP A 145 -10.01 6.60 14.13
CA TRP A 145 -8.84 6.24 13.33
C TRP A 145 -8.81 7.02 12.03
N ASN A 146 -7.74 7.77 11.83
CA ASN A 146 -7.46 8.47 10.58
C ASN A 146 -6.60 7.63 9.63
N ALA A 147 -6.24 8.21 8.48
CA ALA A 147 -5.43 7.54 7.46
C ALA A 147 -4.08 7.04 8.01
N ASP A 148 -3.38 7.85 8.80
CA ASP A 148 -2.04 7.54 9.29
C ASP A 148 -2.10 6.41 10.33
N GLU A 149 -3.14 6.39 11.17
CA GLU A 149 -3.38 5.34 12.16
C GLU A 149 -3.74 4.01 11.52
N LEU A 150 -4.54 4.02 10.45
CA LEU A 150 -4.81 2.83 9.65
C LEU A 150 -3.54 2.32 8.94
N GLU A 151 -2.75 3.21 8.34
CA GLU A 151 -1.49 2.85 7.67
C GLU A 151 -0.50 2.18 8.64
N ALA A 152 -0.48 2.62 9.90
CA ALA A 152 0.35 1.99 10.93
C ALA A 152 -0.05 0.53 11.20
N LEU A 153 -1.34 0.19 11.12
CA LEU A 153 -1.83 -1.19 11.28
C LEU A 153 -1.35 -2.12 10.16
N PHE A 154 -1.22 -1.60 8.94
CA PHE A 154 -0.87 -2.40 7.77
C PHE A 154 0.62 -2.60 7.59
N GLN A 155 1.46 -1.80 8.25
CA GLN A 155 2.91 -1.85 8.06
C GLN A 155 3.47 -3.27 8.27
N LYS A 156 3.03 -3.96 9.33
CA LYS A 156 3.49 -5.32 9.64
C LYS A 156 3.05 -6.33 8.59
N GLU A 157 1.86 -6.16 8.07
CA GLU A 157 1.34 -7.01 7.00
C GLU A 157 2.15 -6.80 5.72
N LEU A 158 2.48 -5.56 5.37
CA LEU A 158 3.30 -5.24 4.19
C LEU A 158 4.76 -5.67 4.32
N GLU A 159 5.33 -5.70 5.52
CA GLU A 159 6.69 -6.20 5.77
C GLU A 159 6.85 -7.71 5.43
N LYS A 160 5.74 -8.46 5.31
CA LYS A 160 5.76 -9.86 4.86
C LYS A 160 6.04 -9.99 3.37
N VAL A 161 5.71 -8.97 2.56
CA VAL A 161 5.89 -8.97 1.09
C VAL A 161 7.04 -8.09 0.67
N TYR A 162 7.12 -6.88 1.24
CA TYR A 162 8.05 -5.85 0.80
C TYR A 162 9.13 -5.59 1.84
N ASN A 163 10.38 -5.74 1.42
CA ASN A 163 11.60 -5.51 2.15
C ASN A 163 12.45 -4.42 1.45
N GLU A 164 12.68 -3.30 2.12
CA GLU A 164 13.45 -2.16 1.58
C GLU A 164 14.89 -2.52 1.16
N THR A 165 15.43 -3.64 1.62
CA THR A 165 16.78 -4.11 1.27
C THR A 165 16.81 -5.07 0.09
N ASP A 166 15.65 -5.54 -0.36
CA ASP A 166 15.54 -6.42 -1.52
C ASP A 166 15.57 -5.59 -2.81
N PRO A 167 16.52 -5.83 -3.73
CA PRO A 167 16.58 -5.13 -5.01
C PRO A 167 15.42 -5.48 -5.96
N ASP A 168 14.71 -6.59 -5.73
CA ASP A 168 13.56 -6.99 -6.54
C ASP A 168 12.28 -6.23 -6.12
N ASP A 169 12.28 -5.57 -4.96
CA ASP A 169 11.11 -4.89 -4.41
C ASP A 169 10.98 -3.45 -4.90
N ASP A 170 9.76 -3.12 -5.36
CA ASP A 170 9.43 -1.78 -5.82
C ASP A 170 8.79 -0.95 -4.69
N PRO A 171 9.44 0.13 -4.21
CA PRO A 171 8.88 0.96 -3.14
C PRO A 171 7.57 1.65 -3.54
N ARG A 172 7.30 1.83 -4.83
CA ARG A 172 6.02 2.39 -5.32
C ARG A 172 4.91 1.35 -5.25
N GLU A 173 5.19 0.08 -5.54
CA GLU A 173 4.23 -1.00 -5.39
C GLU A 173 3.84 -1.16 -3.91
N ARG A 174 4.81 -1.19 -3.00
CA ARG A 174 4.56 -1.20 -1.54
C ARG A 174 3.65 -0.07 -1.10
N MET A 175 3.88 1.14 -1.62
CA MET A 175 3.08 2.31 -1.27
C MET A 175 1.65 2.22 -1.82
N GLU A 176 1.49 1.80 -3.09
CA GLU A 176 0.16 1.61 -3.63
C GLU A 176 -0.59 0.50 -2.88
N GLU A 177 0.11 -0.55 -2.45
CA GLU A 177 -0.47 -1.62 -1.64
C GLU A 177 -1.02 -1.09 -0.31
N MET A 178 -0.24 -0.28 0.39
CA MET A 178 -0.67 0.44 1.60
C MET A 178 -1.97 1.23 1.34
N TYR A 179 -2.01 1.99 0.24
CA TYR A 179 -3.19 2.77 -0.10
C TYR A 179 -4.40 1.91 -0.49
N ARG A 180 -4.20 0.77 -1.15
CA ARG A 180 -5.26 -0.20 -1.46
C ARG A 180 -5.85 -0.77 -0.18
N MET A 181 -5.01 -1.15 0.79
CA MET A 181 -5.46 -1.64 2.10
C MET A 181 -6.26 -0.57 2.86
N ARG A 182 -5.75 0.68 2.92
CA ARG A 182 -6.45 1.80 3.56
C ARG A 182 -7.79 2.11 2.90
N GLU A 183 -7.82 2.21 1.57
CA GLU A 183 -9.04 2.50 0.81
C GLU A 183 -10.07 1.38 0.99
N HIS A 184 -9.63 0.13 1.05
CA HIS A 184 -10.47 -1.02 1.36
C HIS A 184 -11.09 -0.92 2.76
N VAL A 185 -10.28 -0.74 3.81
CA VAL A 185 -10.77 -0.63 5.19
C VAL A 185 -11.69 0.57 5.38
N THR A 186 -11.35 1.71 4.80
CA THR A 186 -12.20 2.91 4.85
C THR A 186 -13.57 2.60 4.24
N LYS A 187 -13.63 2.04 3.02
CA LYS A 187 -14.91 1.68 2.39
C LYS A 187 -15.70 0.62 3.15
N GLN A 188 -15.01 -0.28 3.83
CA GLN A 188 -15.63 -1.33 4.64
C GLN A 188 -16.28 -0.77 5.89
N MET A 189 -15.57 0.08 6.64
CA MET A 189 -15.98 0.48 8.00
C MET A 189 -16.66 1.86 8.03
N ASP A 190 -16.16 2.85 7.29
CA ASP A 190 -16.68 4.23 7.29
C ASP A 190 -18.09 4.27 6.68
N LYS A 191 -19.11 4.45 7.52
CA LYS A 191 -20.51 4.48 7.07
C LYS A 191 -20.97 5.89 6.74
N ASN A 192 -20.37 6.88 7.38
CA ASN A 192 -20.76 8.27 7.23
C ASN A 192 -19.98 9.01 6.11
N ASN A 193 -18.93 8.37 5.57
CA ASN A 193 -18.01 8.83 4.53
C ASN A 193 -17.22 10.08 4.91
N ASP A 194 -16.83 10.22 6.18
CA ASP A 194 -15.96 11.30 6.66
C ASP A 194 -14.46 10.97 6.58
N ARG A 195 -14.11 9.75 6.14
CA ARG A 195 -12.77 9.16 6.03
C ARG A 195 -12.08 8.95 7.38
N LEU A 196 -12.86 8.91 8.45
CA LEU A 196 -12.44 8.54 9.80
C LEU A 196 -13.23 7.31 10.23
N ILE A 197 -12.58 6.41 10.96
CA ILE A 197 -13.29 5.26 11.55
C ILE A 197 -13.59 5.57 13.00
N SER A 198 -14.86 5.77 13.31
CA SER A 198 -15.29 5.88 14.71
C SER A 198 -15.32 4.51 15.41
N LEU A 199 -15.23 4.52 16.74
CA LEU A 199 -15.40 3.29 17.54
C LEU A 199 -16.73 2.59 17.23
N GLU A 200 -17.79 3.34 16.98
CA GLU A 200 -19.10 2.75 16.66
C GLU A 200 -19.07 2.02 15.31
N GLU A 201 -18.49 2.62 14.28
CA GLU A 201 -18.33 2.00 12.96
C GLU A 201 -17.45 0.75 13.03
N PHE A 202 -16.35 0.83 13.76
CA PHE A 202 -15.47 -0.31 14.00
C PHE A 202 -16.18 -1.50 14.68
N LEU A 203 -16.97 -1.23 15.74
CA LEU A 203 -17.71 -2.27 16.46
C LEU A 203 -18.88 -2.85 15.65
N GLN A 204 -19.40 -2.12 14.67
CA GLN A 204 -20.48 -2.59 13.79
C GLN A 204 -19.95 -3.43 12.62
N ASP A 205 -18.66 -3.34 12.30
CA ASP A 205 -18.08 -4.05 11.17
C ASP A 205 -17.95 -5.56 11.43
N THR A 206 -18.66 -6.36 10.65
CA THR A 206 -18.71 -7.80 10.90
C THR A 206 -17.38 -8.51 10.66
N GLU A 207 -16.56 -8.04 9.72
CA GLU A 207 -15.27 -8.67 9.40
C GLU A 207 -14.24 -8.42 10.51
N ALA A 208 -14.26 -7.23 11.11
CA ALA A 208 -13.47 -6.92 12.31
C ALA A 208 -13.95 -7.67 13.56
N GLN A 209 -15.24 -8.04 13.64
CA GLN A 209 -15.81 -8.68 14.83
C GLN A 209 -15.86 -10.22 14.77
N THR A 210 -15.78 -10.85 13.59
CA THR A 210 -15.90 -12.32 13.47
C THR A 210 -14.55 -13.01 13.28
N PRO A 211 -14.10 -13.87 14.21
CA PRO A 211 -12.87 -14.64 14.05
C PRO A 211 -12.97 -15.72 12.98
N ASP A 212 -11.82 -16.18 12.50
CA ASP A 212 -11.65 -17.30 11.58
C ASP A 212 -12.38 -17.10 10.23
N LYS A 213 -12.55 -15.83 9.82
CA LYS A 213 -13.18 -15.44 8.56
C LYS A 213 -12.28 -14.49 7.79
N ASP A 214 -11.07 -14.94 7.49
CA ASP A 214 -10.15 -14.21 6.63
C ASP A 214 -10.12 -14.79 5.20
N PRO A 215 -10.63 -14.06 4.19
CA PRO A 215 -10.51 -14.48 2.80
C PRO A 215 -9.08 -14.39 2.25
N GLY A 216 -8.16 -13.78 3.01
CA GLY A 216 -6.84 -13.36 2.59
C GLY A 216 -6.86 -12.11 1.73
N TRP A 217 -5.70 -11.50 1.59
CA TRP A 217 -5.51 -10.33 0.73
C TRP A 217 -4.69 -10.70 -0.51
N LYS A 218 -5.06 -10.08 -1.64
CA LYS A 218 -4.37 -10.26 -2.92
C LYS A 218 -3.55 -9.02 -3.24
N ASP A 219 -2.25 -9.16 -3.10
CA ASP A 219 -1.26 -8.13 -3.42
C ASP A 219 -1.19 -7.82 -4.92
N LEU A 220 -0.38 -6.82 -5.27
CA LEU A 220 -0.13 -6.40 -6.65
C LEU A 220 0.64 -7.44 -7.48
N GLY A 221 1.41 -8.34 -6.87
CA GLY A 221 2.08 -9.44 -7.56
C GLY A 221 1.09 -10.46 -8.15
N ASP A 222 -0.08 -10.61 -7.51
CA ASP A 222 -1.20 -11.46 -7.93
C ASP A 222 -2.21 -10.75 -8.87
N GLN A 223 -2.15 -9.42 -8.99
CA GLN A 223 -3.15 -8.63 -9.72
C GLN A 223 -2.54 -7.73 -10.78
N GLN A 224 -2.97 -7.91 -12.04
CA GLN A 224 -2.60 -7.01 -13.12
C GLN A 224 -3.42 -5.70 -13.04
N VAL A 225 -2.72 -4.55 -12.99
CA VAL A 225 -3.38 -3.23 -12.84
C VAL A 225 -3.85 -2.59 -14.15
N TYR A 226 -3.39 -3.13 -15.28
CA TYR A 226 -3.76 -2.70 -16.64
C TYR A 226 -4.23 -3.88 -17.48
N THR A 227 -5.00 -3.62 -18.53
CA THR A 227 -5.34 -4.66 -19.53
C THR A 227 -4.28 -4.77 -20.62
N ASP A 228 -4.25 -5.89 -21.32
CA ASP A 228 -3.34 -6.09 -22.46
C ASP A 228 -3.58 -5.06 -23.56
N GLU A 229 -4.83 -4.62 -23.77
CA GLU A 229 -5.16 -3.56 -24.72
C GLU A 229 -4.59 -2.20 -24.30
N GLU A 230 -4.68 -1.85 -23.00
CA GLU A 230 -4.10 -0.62 -22.44
C GLU A 230 -2.58 -0.62 -22.63
N LEU A 231 -1.91 -1.74 -22.32
CA LEU A 231 -0.46 -1.88 -22.50
C LEU A 231 -0.07 -1.74 -23.98
N GLN A 232 -0.75 -2.43 -24.89
CA GLN A 232 -0.47 -2.34 -26.32
C GLN A 232 -0.64 -0.92 -26.86
N GLU A 233 -1.62 -0.16 -26.36
CA GLU A 233 -1.79 1.24 -26.73
C GLU A 233 -0.63 2.09 -26.21
N PHE A 234 -0.26 1.89 -24.94
CA PHE A 234 0.85 2.58 -24.31
C PHE A 234 2.18 2.32 -25.05
N GLU A 235 2.50 1.05 -25.37
CA GLU A 235 3.71 0.66 -26.10
C GLU A 235 3.78 1.31 -27.49
N ARG A 236 2.65 1.41 -28.20
CA ARG A 236 2.59 2.11 -29.50
C ARG A 236 2.93 3.59 -29.37
N GLU A 237 2.52 4.24 -28.29
CA GLU A 237 2.87 5.64 -28.03
C GLU A 237 4.32 5.78 -27.57
N TYR A 238 4.77 4.90 -26.68
CA TYR A 238 6.13 4.86 -26.18
C TYR A 238 7.14 4.67 -27.32
N ALA A 239 6.90 3.74 -28.25
CA ALA A 239 7.75 3.51 -29.41
C ALA A 239 7.86 4.74 -30.34
N LYS A 240 6.79 5.53 -30.49
CA LYS A 240 6.84 6.79 -31.27
C LYS A 240 7.72 7.84 -30.60
N GLN A 241 7.78 7.86 -29.27
CA GLN A 241 8.62 8.80 -28.51
C GLN A 241 10.10 8.41 -28.55
N GLN A 242 10.42 7.11 -28.53
CA GLN A 242 11.79 6.60 -28.62
C GLN A 242 12.39 6.66 -30.04
N GLY A 243 11.53 6.71 -31.07
CA GLY A 243 11.95 6.78 -32.48
C GLY A 243 12.21 8.19 -33.04
N ASN A 244 12.04 9.23 -32.23
CA ASN A 244 12.33 10.65 -32.54
C ASN A 244 13.60 11.11 -31.80
#